data_AF-A0AAV5SEA2-F1
#
_entry.id   AF-A0AAV5SEA2-F1
#
_cell.length_a   1.000
_cell.length_b   1.000
_cell.length_c   1.000
_cell.angle_alpha   90.00
_cell.angle_beta   90.00
_cell.angle_gamma   90.00
#
_symmetry.space_group_name_H-M   'P 1'
#
loop_
_entity.id
_entity.type
_entity.pdbx_description
1 polymer ?
#
loop_
_entity_poly.entity_id
_entity_poly.type
_entity_poly.pdbx_seq_one_letter_code
_entity_poly.pdbx_strand_id
1 'polypeptide(L)'
;MKTDLVECKQASFNASVMSYEEQTFRKFESVVTGYMSVLCVILGTIGNLYGVRSVHITNFDKNRGVVLAVSVLALAFWDTALLWCAFFYYAIKVVDPWPSQSQHLNMITPCFHAFSQIANTASIWCVVAITSQRFMATRDPFRCQRSAALLQSFRERRTSSISFYACYANRRLLGIPMMISFFAIVVNLPAFFEISIAYCWKMMEGARVVQSQLRVTELRTHPTYSLFYRTIFRMLITNIGPNFLIVFLTVWTIIILRGSNRSRMQLFRMTDNLLDRYSSREMMQTMISIILVTKFLLFRSLAFMLDIVEVAFNEEIKHHYYKFLTIVSISNFFILLNSATNCIIFLKASTWLNDKISERKTMKRKKTVTDSSQAFNKDRYIVLNSTWEAAKKLTNDQIGYTVLYSMIRKQPSLLDPLRPPSFAPGGETHIVTLIGLPVKRSFDFMAQAKYQEIANRITSFIEELLKMMLDGAPDTCLQMRIRRAGAIHHSRNIKISSTVWKEFKACLLGIIGELDYDTPKVCFLLKRDIALEVWSSFISYIIREMKLGVFACDSFGPVSVGS
;
A
#
# COMPACT_ATOMS: atom_id res chain seq x y z
N MET A 1 45.35 12.42 45.17
CA MET A 1 44.83 13.33 44.14
C MET A 1 43.94 14.35 44.84
N LYS A 2 44.43 15.57 45.10
CA LYS A 2 43.59 16.67 45.60
C LYS A 2 42.71 17.11 44.44
N THR A 3 41.46 16.67 44.39
CA THR A 3 40.47 17.26 43.49
C THR A 3 40.02 18.56 44.12
N ASP A 4 40.58 19.67 43.66
CA ASP A 4 40.05 21.00 43.97
C ASP A 4 38.61 21.07 43.44
N LEU A 5 37.65 20.91 44.35
CA LEU A 5 36.23 21.05 44.06
C LEU A 5 35.98 22.52 43.67
N VAL A 6 35.73 22.74 42.39
CA VAL A 6 35.41 24.07 41.85
C VAL A 6 33.98 24.42 42.24
N GLU A 7 33.75 25.68 42.61
CA GLU A 7 32.40 26.20 42.85
C GLU A 7 31.55 26.02 41.57
N CYS A 8 30.31 25.53 41.71
CA CYS A 8 29.43 25.38 40.56
C CYS A 8 29.29 26.74 39.87
N LYS A 9 29.85 26.91 38.66
CA LYS A 9 29.59 28.09 37.85
C LYS A 9 28.09 28.12 37.59
N GLN A 10 27.39 28.98 38.32
CA GLN A 10 26.13 29.53 37.84
C GLN A 10 26.47 30.23 36.51
N ALA A 11 25.65 30.03 35.48
CA ALA A 11 25.31 31.20 34.68
C ALA A 11 24.81 32.22 35.70
N SER A 12 25.65 33.20 36.02
CA SER A 12 25.55 34.11 37.17
C SER A 12 24.10 34.40 37.52
N PHE A 13 23.58 33.72 38.55
CA PHE A 13 22.24 33.94 39.06
C PHE A 13 22.36 35.00 40.16
N ASN A 14 22.94 36.14 39.78
CA ASN A 14 22.49 37.37 40.41
C ASN A 14 21.05 37.55 39.93
N ALA A 15 20.17 37.97 40.82
CA ALA A 15 18.81 38.40 40.48
C ALA A 15 18.81 39.70 39.62
N SER A 16 19.74 39.81 38.67
CA SER A 16 19.68 40.73 37.56
C SER A 16 18.73 40.16 36.52
N VAL A 17 17.51 40.72 36.49
CA VAL A 17 16.52 40.68 35.42
C VAL A 17 16.86 39.69 34.29
N MET A 18 16.35 38.46 34.37
CA MET A 18 16.36 37.53 33.24
C MET A 18 15.72 38.22 32.04
N SER A 19 16.38 38.20 30.88
CA SER A 19 15.84 38.80 29.65
C SER A 19 14.46 38.22 29.32
N TYR A 20 13.56 39.05 28.79
CA TYR A 20 12.21 38.64 28.39
C TYR A 20 12.22 37.45 27.41
N GLU A 21 13.23 37.39 26.53
CA GLU A 21 13.44 36.29 25.59
C GLU A 21 13.75 34.96 26.31
N GLU A 22 14.59 34.97 27.35
CA GLU A 22 14.92 33.77 28.12
C GLU A 22 13.70 33.20 28.87
N GLN A 23 12.88 34.07 29.48
CA GLN A 23 11.67 33.66 30.17
C GLN A 23 10.65 33.03 29.20
N THR A 24 10.52 33.62 28.01
CA THR A 24 9.64 33.12 26.95
C THR A 24 10.11 31.76 26.45
N PHE A 25 11.42 31.61 26.22
CA PHE A 25 12.03 30.34 25.82
C PHE A 25 11.81 29.24 26.87
N ARG A 26 12.02 29.51 28.16
CA ARG A 26 11.82 28.50 29.21
C ARG A 26 10.37 28.01 29.32
N LYS A 27 9.39 28.92 29.19
CA LYS A 27 7.97 28.54 29.13
C LYS A 27 7.69 27.65 27.93
N PHE A 28 8.22 28.02 26.76
CA PHE A 28 8.10 27.23 25.54
C PHE A 28 8.75 25.84 25.68
N GLU A 29 9.97 25.78 26.20
CA GLU A 29 10.72 24.54 26.44
C GLU A 29 9.98 23.62 27.41
N SER A 30 9.38 24.17 28.47
CA SER A 30 8.55 23.41 29.42
C SER A 30 7.35 22.74 28.73
N VAL A 31 6.68 23.45 27.82
CA VAL A 31 5.53 22.92 27.08
C VAL A 31 5.96 21.87 26.06
N VAL A 32 6.95 22.18 25.20
CA VAL A 32 7.32 21.33 24.05
C VAL A 32 8.24 20.19 24.47
N THR A 33 9.37 20.52 25.10
CA THR A 33 10.39 19.54 25.51
C THR A 33 9.95 18.76 26.75
N GLY A 34 9.12 19.36 27.62
CA GLY A 34 8.51 18.69 28.76
C GLY A 34 7.20 17.98 28.40
N TYR A 35 6.06 18.64 28.60
CA TYR A 35 4.74 18.00 28.58
C TYR A 35 4.38 17.31 27.26
N MET A 36 4.60 17.97 26.12
CA MET A 36 4.27 17.42 24.80
C MET A 36 5.16 16.22 24.44
N SER A 37 6.45 16.28 24.76
CA SER A 37 7.37 15.17 24.55
C SER A 37 7.02 13.96 25.42
N VAL A 38 6.66 14.17 26.70
CA VAL A 38 6.18 13.09 27.58
C VAL A 38 4.91 12.43 27.03
N LEU A 39 3.93 13.23 26.61
CA LEU A 39 2.72 12.71 25.97
C LEU A 39 3.05 11.90 24.71
N CYS A 40 3.98 12.40 23.89
CA CYS A 40 4.44 11.73 22.69
C CYS A 40 5.12 10.38 22.99
N VAL A 41 5.91 10.30 24.06
CA VAL A 41 6.53 9.05 24.54
C VAL A 41 5.47 8.04 24.96
N ILE A 42 4.46 8.45 25.74
CA ILE A 42 3.39 7.54 26.18
C ILE A 42 2.58 7.02 24.98
N LEU A 43 2.11 7.92 24.12
CA LEU A 43 1.32 7.52 22.94
C LEU A 43 2.15 6.68 21.95
N GLY A 44 3.41 7.06 21.74
CA GLY A 44 4.33 6.36 20.85
C GLY A 44 4.70 4.96 21.33
N THR A 45 4.93 4.78 22.63
CA THR A 45 5.24 3.46 23.22
C THR A 45 4.05 2.51 23.14
N ILE A 46 2.85 2.97 23.53
CA ILE A 46 1.61 2.21 23.38
C ILE A 46 1.39 1.84 21.91
N GLY A 47 1.50 2.82 21.03
CA GLY A 47 1.32 2.64 19.60
C GLY A 47 2.29 1.63 19.00
N ASN A 48 3.59 1.76 19.26
CA ASN A 48 4.61 0.86 18.72
C ASN A 48 4.43 -0.56 19.24
N LEU A 49 4.01 -0.75 20.50
CA LEU A 49 3.70 -2.08 21.06
C LEU A 49 2.52 -2.74 20.33
N TYR A 50 1.43 -2.00 20.09
CA TYR A 50 0.31 -2.50 19.30
C TYR A 50 0.69 -2.76 17.84
N GLY A 51 1.54 -1.92 17.25
CA GLY A 51 2.08 -2.09 15.91
C GLY A 51 2.88 -3.38 15.76
N VAL A 52 3.77 -3.65 16.72
CA VAL A 52 4.54 -4.91 16.81
C VAL A 52 3.60 -6.12 16.85
N ARG A 53 2.61 -6.10 17.75
CA ARG A 53 1.64 -7.20 17.88
C ARG A 53 0.86 -7.43 16.59
N SER A 54 0.40 -6.36 15.93
CA SER A 54 -0.35 -6.43 14.68
C SER A 54 0.49 -6.99 13.52
N VAL A 55 1.73 -6.52 13.36
CA VAL A 55 2.65 -6.97 12.31
C VAL A 55 3.06 -8.43 12.53
N HIS A 56 3.28 -8.83 13.78
CA HIS A 56 3.63 -10.20 14.15
C HIS A 56 2.53 -11.19 13.76
N ILE A 57 1.27 -10.87 14.11
CA ILE A 57 0.11 -11.72 13.82
C ILE A 57 -0.19 -11.80 12.32
N THR A 58 0.00 -10.71 11.56
CA THR A 58 -0.48 -10.65 10.16
C THR A 58 0.52 -11.14 9.11
N ASN A 59 1.83 -10.99 9.33
CA ASN A 59 2.85 -11.28 8.31
C ASN A 59 3.56 -12.62 8.52
N PHE A 60 3.77 -13.08 9.76
CA PHE A 60 4.37 -14.39 10.01
C PHE A 60 3.41 -15.54 9.64
N ASP A 61 2.10 -15.31 9.77
CA ASP A 61 1.08 -16.31 9.47
C ASP A 61 0.92 -16.60 7.97
N LYS A 62 1.50 -15.78 7.09
CA LYS A 62 1.34 -15.89 5.62
C LYS A 62 2.63 -16.15 4.83
N ASN A 63 3.78 -16.31 5.49
CA ASN A 63 5.11 -16.62 4.89
C ASN A 63 5.54 -15.76 3.68
N ARG A 64 4.91 -14.63 3.41
CA ARG A 64 5.21 -13.73 2.28
C ARG A 64 5.52 -12.33 2.81
N GLY A 65 6.72 -11.81 2.50
CA GLY A 65 7.14 -10.47 2.94
C GLY A 65 7.84 -10.41 4.31
N VAL A 66 8.31 -11.56 4.83
CA VAL A 66 8.93 -11.67 6.17
C VAL A 66 10.11 -10.71 6.36
N VAL A 67 10.96 -10.52 5.35
CA VAL A 67 12.15 -9.63 5.43
C VAL A 67 11.75 -8.18 5.77
N LEU A 68 10.71 -7.69 5.11
CA LEU A 68 10.22 -6.35 5.34
C LEU A 68 9.52 -6.25 6.69
N ALA A 69 8.69 -7.23 7.05
CA ALA A 69 8.03 -7.27 8.35
C ALA A 69 9.05 -7.23 9.50
N VAL A 70 10.17 -7.95 9.37
CA VAL A 70 11.29 -7.95 10.31
C VAL A 70 11.99 -6.60 10.39
N SER A 71 12.18 -5.91 9.25
CA SER A 71 12.80 -4.58 9.22
C SER A 71 11.88 -3.51 9.82
N VAL A 72 10.57 -3.65 9.62
CA VAL A 72 9.54 -2.82 10.27
C VAL A 72 9.48 -3.07 11.79
N LEU A 73 9.64 -4.33 12.21
CA LEU A 73 9.71 -4.68 13.63
C LEU A 73 10.95 -4.06 14.30
N ALA A 74 12.10 -4.14 13.64
CA ALA A 74 13.33 -3.52 14.10
C ALA A 74 13.20 -1.99 14.18
N LEU A 75 12.52 -1.35 13.21
CA LEU A 75 12.21 0.07 13.27
C LEU A 75 11.37 0.41 14.51
N ALA A 76 10.30 -0.34 14.79
CA ALA A 76 9.45 -0.10 15.97
C ALA A 76 10.21 -0.29 17.29
N PHE A 77 11.15 -1.23 17.34
CA PHE A 77 12.04 -1.42 18.50
C PHE A 77 12.93 -0.19 18.72
N TRP A 78 13.64 0.27 17.69
CA TRP A 78 14.54 1.42 17.79
C TRP A 78 13.81 2.74 18.05
N ASP A 79 12.60 2.91 17.49
CA ASP A 79 11.75 4.06 17.77
C ASP A 79 11.31 4.07 19.24
N THR A 80 10.99 2.90 19.81
CA THR A 80 10.66 2.77 21.23
C THR A 80 11.86 3.09 22.11
N ALA A 81 13.05 2.59 21.75
CA ALA A 81 14.30 2.91 22.44
C ALA A 81 14.60 4.43 22.38
N LEU A 82 14.39 5.07 21.23
CA LEU A 82 14.60 6.51 21.07
C LEU A 82 13.66 7.34 21.95
N LEU A 83 12.37 6.99 22.00
CA LEU A 83 11.37 7.67 22.85
C LEU A 83 11.77 7.61 24.34
N TRP A 84 12.13 6.42 24.84
CA TRP A 84 12.56 6.27 26.23
C TRP A 84 13.90 6.96 26.52
N CYS A 85 14.85 6.89 25.58
CA CYS A 85 16.11 7.61 25.75
C CYS A 85 15.90 9.12 25.80
N ALA A 86 15.03 9.67 24.96
CA ALA A 86 14.69 11.10 24.97
C ALA A 86 13.98 11.53 26.26
N PHE A 87 13.12 10.66 26.79
CA PHE A 87 12.46 10.88 28.07
C PHE A 87 13.45 11.09 29.20
N PHE A 88 14.39 10.15 29.39
CA PHE A 88 15.41 10.22 30.44
C PHE A 88 16.52 11.25 30.15
N TYR A 89 16.80 11.51 28.87
CA TYR A 89 17.85 12.45 28.47
C TYR A 89 17.44 13.91 28.73
N TYR A 90 16.23 14.33 28.32
CA TYR A 90 15.80 15.73 28.46
C TYR A 90 14.37 15.93 28.99
N ALA A 91 13.39 15.09 28.66
CA ALA A 91 11.99 15.43 28.96
C ALA A 91 11.70 15.46 30.47
N ILE A 92 12.22 14.47 31.22
CA ILE A 92 12.02 14.40 32.67
C ILE A 92 12.66 15.58 33.40
N LYS A 93 13.81 16.07 32.93
CA LYS A 93 14.55 17.18 33.56
C LYS A 93 13.83 18.51 33.50
N VAL A 94 13.02 18.70 32.46
CA VAL A 94 12.25 19.92 32.23
C VAL A 94 10.94 19.91 33.04
N VAL A 95 10.42 18.72 33.34
CA VAL A 95 9.17 18.54 34.10
C VAL A 95 9.39 18.41 35.60
N ASP A 96 10.58 17.97 36.04
CA ASP A 96 10.88 17.65 37.45
C ASP A 96 10.73 18.87 38.37
N PRO A 97 9.78 18.86 39.33
CA PRO A 97 9.60 19.92 40.30
C PRO A 97 10.58 19.86 41.48
N TRP A 98 11.41 18.80 41.60
CA TRP A 98 12.27 18.57 42.78
C TRP A 98 13.77 18.63 42.48
N PRO A 99 14.49 19.66 42.97
CA PRO A 99 15.94 19.82 42.75
C PRO A 99 16.80 18.66 43.26
N SER A 100 16.34 17.87 44.25
CA SER A 100 17.10 16.76 44.84
C SER A 100 17.19 15.53 43.92
N GLN A 101 16.17 15.25 43.10
CA GLN A 101 16.20 14.13 42.13
C GLN A 101 17.05 14.43 40.88
N SER A 102 17.29 15.73 40.60
CA SER A 102 18.13 16.17 39.47
C SER A 102 19.55 15.60 39.49
N GLN A 103 20.11 15.30 40.68
CA GLN A 103 21.46 14.75 40.81
C GLN A 103 21.58 13.32 40.26
N HIS A 104 20.59 12.47 40.55
CA HIS A 104 20.54 11.10 40.03
C HIS A 104 20.27 11.09 38.52
N LEU A 105 19.40 11.99 38.05
CA LEU A 105 19.13 12.16 36.62
C LEU A 105 20.38 12.61 35.86
N ASN A 106 21.18 13.53 36.41
CA ASN A 106 22.44 13.96 35.83
C ASN A 106 23.47 12.83 35.71
N MET A 107 23.46 11.85 36.61
CA MET A 107 24.36 10.70 36.56
C MET A 107 24.06 9.75 35.39
N ILE A 108 22.78 9.53 35.07
CA ILE A 108 22.37 8.64 33.98
C ILE A 108 22.37 9.33 32.60
N THR A 109 22.38 10.67 32.57
CA THR A 109 22.23 11.48 31.34
C THR A 109 23.26 11.18 30.27
N PRO A 110 24.58 11.04 30.56
CA PRO A 110 25.57 10.76 29.52
C PRO A 110 25.32 9.45 28.78
N CYS A 111 24.88 8.41 29.52
CA CYS A 111 24.51 7.13 28.93
C CYS A 111 23.30 7.28 28.01
N PHE A 112 22.23 7.92 28.48
CA PHE A 112 21.02 8.13 27.68
C PHE A 112 21.24 9.06 26.47
N HIS A 113 22.18 10.01 26.56
CA HIS A 113 22.60 10.80 25.41
C HIS A 113 23.18 9.91 24.30
N ALA A 114 24.16 9.05 24.63
CA ALA A 114 24.78 8.17 23.65
C ALA A 114 23.78 7.15 23.08
N PHE A 115 22.94 6.54 23.93
CA PHE A 115 21.89 5.62 23.48
C PHE A 115 20.84 6.31 22.60
N SER A 116 20.48 7.56 22.90
CA SER A 116 19.59 8.35 22.04
C SER A 116 20.19 8.52 20.65
N GLN A 117 21.49 8.81 20.53
CA GLN A 117 22.16 8.95 19.23
C GLN A 117 22.22 7.63 18.45
N ILE A 118 22.49 6.52 19.14
CA ILE A 118 22.47 5.18 18.55
C ILE A 118 21.07 4.86 18.03
N ALA A 119 20.04 5.02 18.86
CA ALA A 119 18.66 4.72 18.48
C ALA A 119 18.17 5.58 17.31
N ASN A 120 18.54 6.87 17.32
CA ASN A 120 18.24 7.79 16.24
C ASN A 120 18.88 7.33 14.92
N THR A 121 20.17 7.00 14.95
CA THR A 121 20.91 6.52 13.78
C THR A 121 20.35 5.19 13.28
N ALA A 122 20.09 4.24 14.18
CA ALA A 122 19.52 2.95 13.83
C ALA A 122 18.13 3.09 13.16
N SER A 123 17.25 3.93 13.70
CA SER A 123 15.92 4.18 13.12
C SER A 123 16.02 4.74 11.69
N ILE A 124 16.90 5.72 11.44
CA ILE A 124 17.14 6.27 10.10
C ILE A 124 17.57 5.18 9.11
N TRP A 125 18.59 4.40 9.48
CA TRP A 125 19.13 3.37 8.60
C TRP A 125 18.18 2.18 8.43
N CYS A 126 17.28 1.93 9.39
CA CYS A 126 16.15 1.03 9.21
C CYS A 126 15.19 1.52 8.12
N VAL A 127 14.90 2.83 8.04
CA VAL A 127 14.09 3.40 6.94
C VAL A 127 14.82 3.29 5.59
N VAL A 128 16.13 3.51 5.55
CA VAL A 128 16.96 3.29 4.34
C VAL A 128 16.91 1.81 3.91
N ALA A 129 16.98 0.87 4.87
CA ALA A 129 16.83 -0.55 4.56
C ALA A 129 15.43 -0.90 4.04
N ILE A 130 14.37 -0.38 4.65
CA ILE A 130 13.00 -0.60 4.20
C ILE A 130 12.84 -0.09 2.75
N THR A 131 13.33 1.11 2.45
CA THR A 131 13.27 1.68 1.08
C THR A 131 14.09 0.86 0.08
N SER A 132 15.29 0.43 0.46
CA SER A 132 16.13 -0.44 -0.37
C SER A 132 15.46 -1.78 -0.66
N GLN A 133 14.87 -2.41 0.37
CA GLN A 133 14.12 -3.67 0.20
C GLN A 133 12.91 -3.49 -0.70
N ARG A 134 12.22 -2.34 -0.64
CA ARG A 134 11.11 -2.04 -1.56
C ARG A 134 11.55 -1.83 -2.99
N PHE A 135 12.66 -1.12 -3.17
CA PHE A 135 13.26 -0.97 -4.49
C PHE A 135 13.62 -2.33 -5.10
N MET A 136 14.30 -3.20 -4.32
CA MET A 136 14.64 -4.56 -4.75
C MET A 136 13.41 -5.40 -5.11
N ALA A 137 12.39 -5.39 -4.26
CA ALA A 137 11.15 -6.12 -4.49
C ALA A 137 10.39 -5.64 -5.74
N THR A 138 10.50 -4.35 -6.09
CA THR A 138 9.84 -3.76 -7.25
C THR A 138 10.59 -4.04 -8.55
N ARG A 139 11.94 -4.03 -8.53
CA ARG A 139 12.77 -4.25 -9.72
C ARG A 139 12.87 -5.72 -10.12
N ASP A 140 13.02 -6.62 -9.15
CA ASP A 140 13.36 -8.02 -9.43
C ASP A 140 12.57 -8.98 -8.55
N PRO A 141 11.29 -9.24 -8.89
CA PRO A 141 10.44 -10.15 -8.12
C PRO A 141 10.96 -11.60 -8.13
N PHE A 142 11.76 -11.98 -9.13
CA PHE A 142 12.20 -13.36 -9.35
C PHE A 142 13.53 -13.70 -8.67
N ARG A 143 14.48 -12.76 -8.52
CA ARG A 143 15.71 -13.02 -7.74
C ARG A 143 15.44 -13.25 -6.25
N CYS A 144 14.50 -12.52 -5.65
CA CYS A 144 14.17 -12.73 -4.23
C CYS A 144 13.38 -14.02 -3.97
N GLN A 145 12.55 -14.46 -4.92
CA GLN A 145 11.85 -15.75 -4.80
C GLN A 145 12.76 -16.95 -5.04
N ARG A 146 13.73 -16.88 -5.98
CA ARG A 146 14.66 -17.99 -6.23
C ARG A 146 15.41 -18.44 -4.98
N SER A 147 15.84 -17.51 -4.13
CA SER A 147 16.54 -17.81 -2.88
C SER A 147 15.69 -18.59 -1.86
N ALA A 148 14.37 -18.39 -1.86
CA ALA A 148 13.43 -19.05 -0.95
C ALA A 148 12.83 -20.32 -1.58
N ALA A 149 12.57 -20.31 -2.88
CA ALA A 149 11.97 -21.41 -3.62
C ALA A 149 12.93 -22.58 -3.85
N LEU A 150 14.23 -22.32 -4.09
CA LEU A 150 15.24 -23.38 -4.17
C LEU A 150 15.40 -24.17 -2.86
N LEU A 151 15.02 -23.57 -1.73
CA LEU A 151 15.06 -24.22 -0.41
C LEU A 151 13.73 -24.91 -0.06
N GLN A 152 12.60 -24.40 -0.56
CA GLN A 152 11.29 -25.05 -0.40
C GLN A 152 11.09 -26.25 -1.33
N SER A 153 11.72 -26.27 -2.53
CA SER A 153 11.55 -27.36 -3.49
C SER A 153 12.15 -28.70 -3.05
N PHE A 154 12.99 -28.71 -1.99
CA PHE A 154 13.69 -29.94 -1.56
C PHE A 154 13.11 -30.64 -0.34
N ARG A 155 12.08 -30.12 0.37
CA ARG A 155 11.70 -30.77 1.64
C ARG A 155 10.28 -30.56 2.15
N GLU A 156 9.29 -30.84 1.31
CA GLU A 156 7.89 -31.00 1.75
C GLU A 156 7.58 -32.41 2.29
N ARG A 157 8.59 -33.27 2.46
CA ARG A 157 8.39 -34.68 2.86
C ARG A 157 9.34 -35.08 4.01
N ARG A 158 8.91 -34.80 5.26
CA ARG A 158 9.27 -35.40 6.57
C ARG A 158 9.53 -34.38 7.70
N THR A 159 8.47 -34.13 8.47
CA THR A 159 8.37 -34.17 9.95
C THR A 159 9.58 -33.85 10.86
N SER A 160 9.30 -32.96 11.84
CA SER A 160 9.72 -32.96 13.26
C SER A 160 11.19 -32.71 13.65
N SER A 161 11.78 -31.58 13.23
CA SER A 161 12.93 -30.98 13.95
C SER A 161 12.93 -29.44 13.80
N ILE A 162 11.93 -28.81 14.40
CA ILE A 162 11.67 -27.36 14.35
C ILE A 162 12.36 -26.67 15.53
N SER A 163 13.69 -26.50 15.49
CA SER A 163 14.34 -25.50 16.36
C SER A 163 15.63 -24.93 15.78
N PHE A 164 16.47 -25.75 15.15
CA PHE A 164 17.80 -25.30 14.70
C PHE A 164 17.80 -24.67 13.30
N TYR A 165 17.00 -25.19 12.36
CA TYR A 165 16.98 -24.68 10.98
C TYR A 165 16.10 -23.43 10.78
N ALA A 166 15.07 -23.24 11.61
CA ALA A 166 14.33 -21.98 11.68
C ALA A 166 15.25 -20.83 12.13
N CYS A 167 16.22 -21.12 13.01
CA CYS A 167 17.23 -20.16 13.45
C CYS A 167 18.18 -19.75 12.31
N TYR A 168 18.57 -20.68 11.42
CA TYR A 168 19.47 -20.36 10.30
C TYR A 168 18.80 -19.53 9.19
N ALA A 169 17.54 -19.86 8.85
CA ALA A 169 16.75 -19.05 7.93
C ALA A 169 16.44 -17.66 8.52
N ASN A 170 16.03 -17.59 9.80
CA ASN A 170 15.83 -16.31 10.49
C ASN A 170 17.13 -15.50 10.65
N ARG A 171 18.30 -16.13 10.81
CA ARG A 171 19.60 -15.44 10.91
C ARG A 171 19.90 -14.61 9.67
N ARG A 172 19.55 -15.11 8.47
CA ARG A 172 19.76 -14.37 7.21
C ARG A 172 18.75 -13.25 7.02
N LEU A 173 17.51 -13.41 7.50
CA LEU A 173 16.47 -12.37 7.48
C LEU A 173 16.70 -11.26 8.54
N LEU A 174 17.20 -11.61 9.72
CA LEU A 174 17.58 -10.67 10.78
C LEU A 174 18.95 -10.04 10.57
N GLY A 175 19.75 -10.57 9.64
CA GLY A 175 21.10 -10.09 9.36
C GLY A 175 21.13 -8.60 9.02
N ILE A 176 20.21 -8.11 8.17
CA ILE A 176 20.20 -6.69 7.77
C ILE A 176 19.93 -5.76 8.98
N PRO A 177 18.84 -5.91 9.76
CA PRO A 177 18.61 -5.08 10.95
C PRO A 177 19.70 -5.20 12.02
N MET A 178 20.28 -6.40 12.22
CA MET A 178 21.38 -6.57 13.18
C MET A 178 22.66 -5.86 12.71
N MET A 179 22.99 -5.93 11.42
CA MET A 179 24.14 -5.20 10.86
C MET A 179 23.95 -3.69 10.98
N ILE A 180 22.74 -3.19 10.73
CA ILE A 180 22.41 -1.77 10.90
C ILE A 180 22.53 -1.35 12.37
N SER A 181 22.05 -2.18 13.29
CA SER A 181 22.14 -1.95 14.73
C SER A 181 23.60 -1.89 15.19
N PHE A 182 24.41 -2.86 14.75
CA PHE A 182 25.84 -2.88 15.04
C PHE A 182 26.56 -1.66 14.46
N PHE A 183 26.25 -1.32 13.21
CA PHE A 183 26.78 -0.12 12.55
C PHE A 183 26.43 1.16 13.32
N ALA A 184 25.19 1.31 13.78
CA ALA A 184 24.75 2.47 14.55
C ALA A 184 25.49 2.59 15.89
N ILE A 185 25.79 1.46 16.55
CA ILE A 185 26.59 1.44 17.80
C ILE A 185 28.02 1.89 17.52
N VAL A 186 28.68 1.32 16.50
CA VAL A 186 30.07 1.65 16.16
C VAL A 186 30.21 3.13 15.79
N VAL A 187 29.33 3.65 14.94
CA VAL A 187 29.34 5.05 14.48
C VAL A 187 29.18 6.03 15.64
N ASN A 188 28.36 5.70 16.65
CA ASN A 188 28.05 6.60 17.76
C ASN A 188 28.84 6.27 19.04
N LEU A 189 29.80 5.34 18.99
CA LEU A 189 30.63 5.01 20.14
C LEU A 189 31.33 6.24 20.76
N PRO A 190 31.87 7.20 19.97
CA PRO A 190 32.47 8.40 20.53
C PRO A 190 31.50 9.26 21.37
N ALA A 191 30.17 9.15 21.15
CA ALA A 191 29.17 9.94 21.87
C ALA A 191 29.13 9.64 23.38
N PHE A 192 29.60 8.46 23.82
CA PHE A 192 29.75 8.13 25.25
C PHE A 192 30.82 8.97 25.93
N PHE A 193 31.82 9.44 25.18
CA PHE A 193 32.95 10.19 25.72
C PHE A 193 32.81 11.71 25.53
N GLU A 194 31.69 12.20 24.98
CA GLU A 194 31.47 13.63 24.72
C GLU A 194 30.98 14.43 25.94
N ILE A 195 30.29 13.75 26.86
CA ILE A 195 29.68 14.36 28.04
C ILE A 195 30.23 13.65 29.27
N SER A 196 30.81 14.41 30.19
CA SER A 196 31.27 13.91 31.49
C SER A 196 30.52 14.58 32.64
N ILE A 197 30.59 13.93 33.80
CA ILE A 197 30.04 14.47 35.04
C ILE A 197 31.20 15.16 35.76
N ALA A 198 31.01 16.44 36.09
CA ALA A 198 31.90 17.18 36.96
C ALA A 198 31.21 17.39 38.31
N TYR A 199 31.92 17.11 39.40
CA TYR A 199 31.45 17.43 40.75
C TYR A 199 31.83 18.87 41.07
N CYS A 200 30.83 19.66 41.45
CA CYS A 200 31.02 21.03 41.92
C CYS A 200 30.27 21.21 43.24
N TRP A 201 30.54 22.28 43.97
CA TRP A 201 29.83 22.58 45.22
C TRP A 201 29.02 23.87 45.08
N LYS A 202 27.87 23.92 45.78
CA LYS A 202 27.02 25.09 45.88
C LYS A 202 26.64 25.31 47.35
N MET A 203 26.61 26.57 47.79
CA MET A 203 26.03 26.91 49.09
C MET A 203 24.50 26.86 49.01
N MET A 204 23.88 25.98 49.79
CA MET A 204 22.44 25.95 50.04
C MET A 204 22.23 26.03 51.55
N GLU A 205 21.45 27.00 52.01
CA GLU A 205 21.08 27.16 53.44
C GLU A 205 22.29 27.14 54.40
N GLY A 206 23.41 27.75 54.00
CA GLY A 206 24.64 27.82 54.81
C GLY A 206 25.52 26.55 54.81
N ALA A 207 25.10 25.48 54.13
CA ALA A 207 25.89 24.26 53.96
C ALA A 207 26.47 24.14 52.54
N ARG A 208 27.70 23.59 52.45
CA ARG A 208 28.32 23.22 51.16
C ARG A 208 27.70 21.91 50.68
N VAL A 209 26.84 21.99 49.67
CA VAL A 209 26.24 20.82 49.01
C VAL A 209 27.00 20.52 47.73
N VAL A 210 27.48 19.28 47.58
CA VAL A 210 28.09 18.81 46.33
C VAL A 210 26.97 18.52 45.32
N GLN A 211 27.10 19.07 44.12
CA GLN A 211 26.19 18.88 42.99
C GLN A 211 26.94 18.34 41.77
N SER A 212 26.26 17.50 40.98
CA SER A 212 26.77 16.99 39.71
C SER A 212 26.33 17.92 38.58
N GLN A 213 27.30 18.54 37.89
CA GLN A 213 27.07 19.31 36.67
C GLN A 213 27.55 18.52 35.45
N LEU A 214 26.77 18.59 34.37
CA LEU A 214 27.15 18.02 33.08
C LEU A 214 28.16 18.95 32.42
N ARG A 215 29.34 18.44 32.13
CA ARG A 215 30.42 19.17 31.47
C ARG A 215 30.76 18.51 30.14
N VAL A 216 31.08 19.35 29.16
CA VAL A 216 31.60 18.90 27.86
C VAL A 216 33.05 18.46 28.04
N THR A 217 33.43 17.30 27.48
CA THR A 217 34.80 16.77 27.58
C THR A 217 35.77 17.47 26.63
N GLU A 218 37.07 17.31 26.90
CA GLU A 218 38.15 17.83 26.06
C GLU A 218 38.09 17.31 24.62
N LEU A 219 37.61 16.07 24.45
CA LEU A 219 37.38 15.47 23.13
C LEU A 219 36.44 16.32 22.28
N ARG A 220 35.35 16.82 22.86
CA ARG A 220 34.34 17.60 22.16
C ARG A 220 34.76 19.05 21.94
N THR A 221 35.69 19.58 22.73
CA THR A 221 36.27 20.92 22.52
C THR A 221 37.43 20.92 21.52
N HIS A 222 38.02 19.75 21.23
CA HIS A 222 39.12 19.67 20.28
C HIS A 222 38.64 20.01 18.85
N PRO A 223 39.27 20.98 18.16
CA PRO A 223 38.75 21.51 16.88
C PRO A 223 38.69 20.44 15.79
N THR A 224 39.69 19.56 15.72
CA THR A 224 39.76 18.47 14.73
C THR A 224 38.63 17.45 14.90
N TYR A 225 38.32 17.05 16.14
CA TYR A 225 37.24 16.11 16.42
C TYR A 225 35.88 16.75 16.10
N SER A 226 35.68 18.00 16.55
CA SER A 226 34.45 18.74 16.30
C SER A 226 34.16 18.86 14.80
N LEU A 227 35.15 19.26 14.00
CA LEU A 227 34.94 19.44 12.56
C LEU A 227 34.78 18.11 11.80
N PHE A 228 35.72 17.18 11.93
CA PHE A 228 35.72 15.97 11.09
C PHE A 228 34.66 14.96 11.52
N TYR A 229 34.57 14.66 12.81
CA TYR A 229 33.63 13.66 13.31
C TYR A 229 32.23 14.24 13.48
N ARG A 230 32.10 15.34 14.24
CA ARG A 230 30.78 15.84 14.65
C ARG A 230 30.09 16.65 13.55
N THR A 231 30.83 17.45 12.79
CA THR A 231 30.26 18.20 11.66
C THR A 231 30.20 17.35 10.41
N ILE A 232 31.33 16.94 9.82
CA ILE A 232 31.33 16.32 8.49
C ILE A 232 30.77 14.88 8.53
N PHE A 233 31.40 14.00 9.30
CA PHE A 233 31.07 12.57 9.28
C PHE A 233 29.65 12.30 9.78
N ARG A 234 29.27 12.89 10.92
CA ARG A 234 27.92 12.71 11.48
C ARG A 234 26.85 13.29 10.56
N MET A 235 27.03 14.48 10.00
CA MET A 235 26.08 15.07 9.04
C MET A 235 25.91 14.20 7.79
N LEU A 236 26.98 13.57 7.28
CA LEU A 236 26.91 12.63 6.17
C LEU A 236 26.14 11.35 6.53
N ILE A 237 26.43 10.75 7.70
CA ILE A 237 25.86 9.45 8.09
C ILE A 237 24.43 9.54 8.64
N THR A 238 24.08 10.62 9.35
CA THR A 238 22.76 10.76 9.98
C THR A 238 21.79 11.57 9.14
N ASN A 239 22.27 12.45 8.25
CA ASN A 239 21.40 13.35 7.50
C ASN A 239 21.57 13.24 5.98
N ILE A 240 22.67 13.72 5.40
CA ILE A 240 22.80 13.90 3.94
C ILE A 240 22.68 12.56 3.23
N GLY A 241 23.46 11.56 3.65
CA GLY A 241 23.50 10.23 3.02
C GLY A 241 22.14 9.53 3.04
N PRO A 242 21.54 9.32 4.23
CA PRO A 242 20.23 8.67 4.33
C PRO A 242 19.12 9.40 3.56
N ASN A 243 19.01 10.72 3.68
CA ASN A 243 17.97 11.47 2.99
C ASN A 243 18.12 11.40 1.46
N PHE A 244 19.34 11.54 0.95
CA PHE A 244 19.61 11.40 -0.48
C PHE A 244 19.25 10.00 -0.99
N LEU A 245 19.70 8.94 -0.29
CA LEU A 245 19.39 7.56 -0.65
C LEU A 245 17.88 7.29 -0.64
N ILE A 246 17.17 7.77 0.39
CA ILE A 246 15.72 7.59 0.52
C ILE A 246 14.99 8.26 -0.66
N VAL A 247 15.30 9.52 -0.96
CA VAL A 247 14.65 10.26 -2.06
C VAL A 247 14.95 9.60 -3.41
N PHE A 248 16.22 9.29 -3.67
CA PHE A 248 16.64 8.66 -4.92
C PHE A 248 15.95 7.31 -5.13
N LEU A 249 15.99 6.42 -4.13
CA LEU A 249 15.39 5.08 -4.22
C LEU A 249 13.87 5.15 -4.34
N THR A 250 13.20 6.09 -3.66
CA THR A 250 11.75 6.21 -3.74
C THR A 250 11.28 6.73 -5.08
N VAL A 251 11.91 7.78 -5.63
CA VAL A 251 11.61 8.28 -6.97
C VAL A 251 11.81 7.17 -7.99
N TRP A 252 12.93 6.44 -7.91
CA TRP A 252 13.20 5.34 -8.81
C TRP A 252 12.17 4.21 -8.68
N THR A 253 11.80 3.84 -7.45
CA THR A 253 10.77 2.83 -7.18
C THR A 253 9.42 3.22 -7.81
N ILE A 254 9.02 4.48 -7.71
CA ILE A 254 7.77 4.98 -8.29
C ILE A 254 7.81 4.90 -9.82
N ILE A 255 8.93 5.27 -10.45
CA ILE A 255 9.10 5.20 -11.91
C ILE A 255 8.96 3.75 -12.39
N ILE A 256 9.68 2.80 -11.78
CA ILE A 256 9.60 1.38 -12.13
C ILE A 256 8.18 0.85 -11.90
N LEU A 257 7.55 1.17 -10.77
CA LEU A 257 6.21 0.69 -10.43
C LEU A 257 5.18 1.15 -11.46
N ARG A 258 5.26 2.41 -11.92
CA ARG A 258 4.40 2.95 -12.97
C ARG A 258 4.61 2.23 -14.30
N GLY A 259 5.86 1.99 -14.69
CA GLY A 259 6.20 1.22 -15.89
C GLY A 259 5.66 -0.22 -15.83
N SER A 260 5.93 -0.93 -14.73
CA SER A 260 5.51 -2.31 -14.51
C SER A 260 3.98 -2.46 -14.51
N ASN A 261 3.25 -1.55 -13.85
CA ASN A 261 1.79 -1.57 -13.87
C ASN A 261 1.23 -1.33 -15.28
N ARG A 262 1.84 -0.46 -16.09
CA ARG A 262 1.43 -0.24 -17.49
C ARG A 262 1.59 -1.52 -18.31
N SER A 263 2.75 -2.20 -18.20
CA SER A 263 3.02 -3.45 -18.92
C SER A 263 2.12 -4.61 -18.46
N ARG A 264 1.89 -4.76 -17.14
CA ARG A 264 0.99 -5.79 -16.59
C ARG A 264 -0.46 -5.62 -17.04
N MET A 265 -0.93 -4.38 -17.17
CA MET A 265 -2.27 -4.08 -17.68
C MET A 265 -2.44 -4.38 -19.17
N GLN A 266 -1.35 -4.31 -19.95
CA GLN A 266 -1.37 -4.70 -21.37
C GLN A 266 -1.37 -6.23 -21.54
N LEU A 267 -0.63 -6.95 -20.70
CA LEU A 267 -0.46 -8.41 -20.80
C LEU A 267 -1.66 -9.24 -20.28
N PHE A 268 -2.49 -8.71 -19.38
CA PHE A 268 -3.52 -9.52 -18.70
C PHE A 268 -4.95 -8.98 -18.74
N ARG A 269 -5.35 -8.34 -19.84
CA ARG A 269 -6.73 -7.83 -20.05
C ARG A 269 -7.87 -8.88 -19.86
N MET A 270 -7.58 -10.18 -19.72
CA MET A 270 -8.59 -11.24 -19.57
C MET A 270 -8.78 -11.77 -18.13
N THR A 271 -7.93 -11.42 -17.15
CA THR A 271 -7.95 -12.03 -15.80
C THR A 271 -8.10 -11.00 -14.67
N ASP A 272 -8.97 -10.02 -14.86
CA ASP A 272 -9.13 -8.84 -13.99
C ASP A 272 -9.30 -9.17 -12.50
N ASN A 273 -10.11 -10.18 -12.14
CA ASN A 273 -10.46 -10.42 -10.73
C ASN A 273 -9.30 -10.92 -9.85
N LEU A 274 -8.36 -11.69 -10.41
CA LEU A 274 -7.21 -12.19 -9.65
C LEU A 274 -6.08 -11.17 -9.64
N LEU A 275 -5.85 -10.51 -10.78
CA LEU A 275 -4.87 -9.42 -10.88
C LEU A 275 -5.21 -8.27 -9.95
N ASP A 276 -6.49 -7.91 -9.85
CA ASP A 276 -6.91 -6.79 -9.03
C ASP A 276 -6.80 -7.08 -7.53
N ARG A 277 -6.81 -8.35 -7.11
CA ARG A 277 -6.49 -8.78 -5.73
C ARG A 277 -5.00 -8.82 -5.43
N TYR A 278 -4.18 -9.30 -6.36
CA TYR A 278 -2.72 -9.36 -6.17
C TYR A 278 -2.09 -7.97 -6.30
N SER A 279 -2.50 -7.21 -7.32
CA SER A 279 -2.11 -5.82 -7.54
C SER A 279 -2.49 -4.91 -6.38
N SER A 280 -3.71 -5.06 -5.81
CA SER A 280 -4.10 -4.23 -4.66
C SER A 280 -3.23 -4.46 -3.44
N ARG A 281 -2.84 -5.71 -3.14
CA ARG A 281 -1.95 -6.03 -2.01
C ARG A 281 -0.53 -5.52 -2.21
N GLU A 282 0.06 -5.72 -3.39
CA GLU A 282 1.40 -5.18 -3.71
C GLU A 282 1.40 -3.65 -3.71
N MET A 283 0.36 -3.04 -4.30
CA MET A 283 0.16 -1.59 -4.31
C MET A 283 0.02 -1.05 -2.90
N MET A 284 -0.76 -1.69 -2.05
CA MET A 284 -0.98 -1.30 -0.66
C MET A 284 0.31 -1.35 0.17
N GLN A 285 1.10 -2.42 0.05
CA GLN A 285 2.40 -2.51 0.69
C GLN A 285 3.37 -1.42 0.21
N THR A 286 3.33 -1.10 -1.08
CA THR A 286 4.16 -0.04 -1.67
C THR A 286 3.71 1.34 -1.18
N MET A 287 2.40 1.59 -1.11
CA MET A 287 1.83 2.83 -0.59
C MET A 287 2.16 3.03 0.89
N ILE A 288 2.08 1.99 1.72
CA ILE A 288 2.50 2.06 3.13
C ILE A 288 3.96 2.48 3.26
N SER A 289 4.83 1.94 2.40
CA SER A 289 6.26 2.26 2.43
C SER A 289 6.56 3.67 1.95
N ILE A 290 5.82 4.15 0.94
CA ILE A 290 5.90 5.54 0.49
C ILE A 290 5.41 6.49 1.59
N ILE A 291 4.30 6.17 2.27
CA ILE A 291 3.77 6.97 3.38
C ILE A 291 4.81 7.07 4.51
N LEU A 292 5.46 5.96 4.88
CA LEU A 292 6.55 5.96 5.88
C LEU A 292 7.69 6.90 5.47
N VAL A 293 8.12 6.84 4.22
CA VAL A 293 9.20 7.70 3.71
C VAL A 293 8.81 9.17 3.68
N THR A 294 7.66 9.49 3.09
CA THR A 294 7.19 10.88 3.01
C THR A 294 7.11 11.48 4.40
N LYS A 295 6.57 10.73 5.37
CA LYS A 295 6.48 11.15 6.76
C LYS A 295 7.86 11.37 7.40
N PHE A 296 8.79 10.43 7.18
CA PHE A 296 10.17 10.53 7.65
C PHE A 296 10.84 11.81 7.15
N LEU A 297 10.73 12.09 5.84
CA LEU A 297 11.30 13.29 5.23
C LEU A 297 10.65 14.57 5.80
N LEU A 298 9.34 14.57 6.01
CA LEU A 298 8.63 15.74 6.55
C LEU A 298 9.09 16.08 7.97
N PHE A 299 9.11 15.10 8.87
CA PHE A 299 9.47 15.35 10.27
C PHE A 299 10.97 15.58 10.47
N ARG A 300 11.81 15.04 9.58
CA ARG A 300 13.26 15.10 9.75
C ARG A 300 13.94 16.20 8.92
N SER A 301 13.22 16.79 7.96
CA SER A 301 13.73 17.92 7.17
C SER A 301 14.14 19.11 8.05
N LEU A 302 13.39 19.40 9.12
CA LEU A 302 13.71 20.51 10.01
C LEU A 302 15.06 20.32 10.72
N ALA A 303 15.32 19.12 11.24
CA ALA A 303 16.61 18.79 11.86
C ALA A 303 17.78 18.96 10.88
N PHE A 304 17.59 18.46 9.65
CA PHE A 304 18.58 18.58 8.61
C PHE A 304 18.87 20.05 8.24
N MET A 305 17.83 20.88 8.11
CA MET A 305 18.00 22.31 7.82
C MET A 305 18.73 23.03 8.96
N LEU A 306 18.43 22.69 10.22
CA LEU A 306 19.13 23.26 11.37
C LEU A 306 20.60 22.88 11.41
N ASP A 307 20.95 21.64 11.09
CA ASP A 307 22.35 21.21 11.03
C ASP A 307 23.12 21.96 9.93
N ILE A 308 22.50 22.27 8.79
CA ILE A 308 23.10 23.14 7.76
C ILE A 308 23.29 24.56 8.29
N VAL A 309 22.26 25.11 8.95
CA VAL A 309 22.30 26.49 9.47
C VAL A 309 23.36 26.63 10.57
N GLU A 310 23.50 25.64 11.46
CA GLU A 310 24.54 25.62 12.50
C GLU A 310 25.95 25.71 11.90
N VAL A 311 26.19 25.00 10.79
CA VAL A 311 27.48 24.97 10.11
C VAL A 311 27.71 26.24 9.27
N ALA A 312 26.69 26.75 8.60
CA ALA A 312 26.81 27.87 7.66
C ALA A 312 26.79 29.25 8.33
N PHE A 313 26.06 29.41 9.45
CA PHE A 313 25.75 30.72 10.05
C PHE A 313 26.09 30.80 11.55
N ASN A 314 27.18 30.16 11.97
CA ASN A 314 27.55 30.06 13.39
C ASN A 314 27.69 31.42 14.11
N GLU A 315 28.11 32.48 13.42
CA GLU A 315 28.24 33.83 14.01
C GLU A 315 26.89 34.54 14.19
N GLU A 316 25.96 34.43 13.23
CA GLU A 316 24.62 35.01 13.34
C GLU A 316 23.77 34.32 14.41
N ILE A 317 23.99 33.02 14.63
CA ILE A 317 23.31 32.24 15.68
C ILE A 317 23.61 32.82 17.07
N LYS A 318 24.83 33.36 17.31
CA LYS A 318 25.18 33.98 18.58
C LYS A 318 24.31 35.22 18.88
N HIS A 319 23.88 35.94 17.84
CA HIS A 319 22.99 37.10 17.97
C HIS A 319 21.52 36.73 18.21
N HIS A 320 21.07 35.55 17.75
CA HIS A 320 19.69 35.08 17.90
C HIS A 320 19.59 33.73 18.62
N TYR A 321 20.40 33.57 19.67
CA TYR A 321 20.62 32.31 20.37
C TYR A 321 19.31 31.64 20.86
N TYR A 322 18.42 32.38 21.52
CA TYR A 322 17.16 31.83 22.04
C TYR A 322 16.15 31.44 20.94
N LYS A 323 16.14 32.16 19.80
CA LYS A 323 15.30 31.81 18.65
C LYS A 323 15.80 30.52 18.00
N PHE A 324 17.11 30.38 17.84
CA PHE A 324 17.71 29.15 17.33
C PHE A 324 17.40 27.95 18.24
N LEU A 325 17.57 28.09 19.56
CA LEU A 325 17.21 27.05 20.53
C LEU A 325 15.73 26.65 20.48
N THR A 326 14.82 27.61 20.27
CA THR A 326 13.39 27.33 20.10
C THR A 326 13.15 26.39 18.92
N ILE A 327 13.77 26.66 17.77
CA ILE A 327 13.61 25.83 16.56
C ILE A 327 14.28 24.45 16.75
N VAL A 328 15.41 24.38 17.46
CA VAL A 328 16.05 23.11 17.85
C VAL A 328 15.11 22.26 18.72
N SER A 329 14.42 22.85 19.70
CA SER A 329 13.42 22.13 20.51
C SER A 329 12.24 21.62 19.68
N ILE A 330 11.75 22.40 18.71
CA ILE A 330 10.70 21.95 17.76
C ILE A 330 11.20 20.78 16.92
N SER A 331 12.42 20.87 16.41
CA SER A 331 13.04 19.81 15.61
C SER A 331 13.18 18.50 16.40
N ASN A 332 13.67 18.57 17.64
CA ASN A 332 13.77 17.40 18.52
C ASN A 332 12.39 16.79 18.79
N PHE A 333 11.37 17.61 18.99
CA PHE A 333 9.99 17.14 19.12
C PHE A 333 9.49 16.45 17.85
N PHE A 334 9.79 16.98 16.65
CA PHE A 334 9.42 16.32 15.39
C PHE A 334 10.10 14.97 15.19
N ILE A 335 11.34 14.80 15.66
CA ILE A 335 12.02 13.50 15.66
C ILE A 335 11.26 12.48 16.55
N LEU A 336 10.79 12.90 17.72
CA LEU A 336 9.95 12.04 18.59
C LEU A 336 8.61 11.73 17.94
N LEU A 337 7.97 12.75 17.36
CA LEU A 337 6.67 12.61 16.69
C LEU A 337 6.75 11.66 15.49
N ASN A 338 7.87 11.68 14.76
CA ASN A 338 8.14 10.69 13.71
C ASN A 338 8.16 9.27 14.28
N SER A 339 8.84 9.06 15.40
CA SER A 339 8.95 7.74 16.03
C SER A 339 7.61 7.26 16.60
N ALA A 340 6.82 8.16 17.19
CA ALA A 340 5.52 7.84 17.77
C ALA A 340 4.44 7.53 16.71
N THR A 341 4.42 8.23 15.59
CA THR A 341 3.35 8.10 14.58
C THR A 341 3.53 6.91 13.62
N ASN A 342 4.65 6.17 13.70
CA ASN A 342 4.87 4.98 12.86
C ASN A 342 3.82 3.89 13.12
N CYS A 343 3.35 3.75 14.36
CA CYS A 343 2.28 2.84 14.73
C CYS A 343 0.96 3.07 13.99
N ILE A 344 0.58 4.32 13.74
CA ILE A 344 -0.68 4.68 13.06
C ILE A 344 -0.67 4.12 11.64
N ILE A 345 0.50 4.13 11.00
CA ILE A 345 0.66 3.57 9.66
C ILE A 345 0.47 2.06 9.69
N PHE A 346 1.03 1.37 10.67
CA PHE A 346 0.89 -0.09 10.77
C PHE A 346 -0.54 -0.52 11.09
N LEU A 347 -1.24 0.21 11.96
CA LEU A 347 -2.58 -0.16 12.43
C LEU A 347 -3.69 0.27 11.47
N LYS A 348 -3.60 1.47 10.89
CA LYS A 348 -4.72 2.13 10.21
C LYS A 348 -4.50 2.40 8.73
N ALA A 349 -3.26 2.52 8.24
CA ALA A 349 -3.05 2.79 6.82
C ALA A 349 -3.55 1.63 5.95
N SER A 350 -3.48 0.40 6.46
CA SER A 350 -3.96 -0.78 5.76
C SER A 350 -5.49 -0.75 5.51
N THR A 351 -6.27 -0.56 6.58
CA THR A 351 -7.73 -0.48 6.48
C THR A 351 -8.16 0.73 5.66
N TRP A 352 -7.58 1.90 5.94
CA TRP A 352 -7.87 3.14 5.22
C TRP A 352 -7.58 3.04 3.71
N LEU A 353 -6.45 2.43 3.31
CA LEU A 353 -6.13 2.22 1.91
C LEU A 353 -7.12 1.25 1.24
N ASN A 354 -7.50 0.18 1.91
CA ASN A 354 -8.49 -0.76 1.38
C ASN A 354 -9.84 -0.09 1.16
N ASP A 355 -10.30 0.69 2.13
CA ASP A 355 -11.56 1.44 2.04
C ASP A 355 -11.52 2.43 0.89
N LYS A 356 -10.42 3.20 0.76
CA LYS A 356 -10.24 4.18 -0.32
C LYS A 356 -10.10 3.53 -1.71
N ILE A 357 -9.47 2.37 -1.80
CA ILE A 357 -9.39 1.60 -3.05
C ILE A 357 -10.78 1.07 -3.42
N SER A 358 -11.52 0.55 -2.44
CA SER A 358 -12.90 0.08 -2.62
C SER A 358 -13.79 1.22 -3.10
N GLU A 359 -13.73 2.37 -2.45
CA GLU A 359 -14.48 3.58 -2.80
C GLU A 359 -14.14 4.08 -4.21
N ARG A 360 -12.86 4.10 -4.59
CA ARG A 360 -12.46 4.44 -5.97
C ARG A 360 -13.01 3.46 -6.99
N LYS A 361 -13.05 2.16 -6.67
CA LYS A 361 -13.62 1.12 -7.56
C LYS A 361 -15.13 1.28 -7.66
N THR A 362 -15.83 1.56 -6.57
CA THR A 362 -17.27 1.80 -6.59
C THR A 362 -17.61 3.10 -7.33
N MET A 363 -16.83 4.17 -7.15
CA MET A 363 -16.97 5.42 -7.90
C MET A 363 -16.69 5.25 -9.40
N LYS A 364 -15.61 4.54 -9.78
CA LYS A 364 -15.35 4.23 -11.20
C LYS A 364 -16.48 3.41 -11.81
N ARG A 365 -17.00 2.43 -11.07
CA ARG A 365 -18.14 1.61 -11.49
C ARG A 365 -19.41 2.45 -11.63
N LYS A 366 -19.68 3.37 -10.71
CA LYS A 366 -20.79 4.33 -10.79
C LYS A 366 -20.64 5.30 -11.96
N LYS A 367 -19.43 5.82 -12.22
CA LYS A 367 -19.16 6.70 -13.35
C LYS A 367 -19.35 6.00 -14.70
N THR A 368 -18.86 4.76 -14.84
CA THR A 368 -19.19 3.95 -16.03
C THR A 368 -20.68 3.64 -16.16
N VAL A 369 -21.44 3.60 -15.05
CA VAL A 369 -22.89 3.38 -15.07
C VAL A 369 -23.62 4.61 -15.60
N THR A 370 -23.28 5.81 -15.14
CA THR A 370 -23.89 7.06 -15.62
C THR A 370 -23.48 7.36 -17.07
N ASP A 371 -22.20 7.18 -17.40
CA ASP A 371 -21.71 7.37 -18.77
C ASP A 371 -22.34 6.34 -19.71
N SER A 372 -22.55 5.08 -19.29
CA SER A 372 -23.23 4.05 -20.11
C SER A 372 -24.71 4.34 -20.39
N SER A 373 -25.37 5.11 -19.54
CA SER A 373 -26.76 5.55 -19.75
C SER A 373 -26.87 6.85 -20.54
N GLN A 374 -25.74 7.50 -20.85
CA GLN A 374 -25.64 8.58 -21.85
C GLN A 374 -24.86 8.12 -23.10
N ALA A 375 -24.48 6.82 -23.16
CA ALA A 375 -23.41 6.31 -24.03
C ALA A 375 -23.82 5.96 -25.46
N PHE A 376 -25.10 5.97 -25.81
CA PHE A 376 -25.55 5.56 -27.14
C PHE A 376 -25.92 6.76 -28.00
N ASN A 377 -24.96 7.68 -28.16
CA ASN A 377 -25.01 8.67 -29.24
C ASN A 377 -25.14 7.97 -30.60
N LYS A 378 -25.80 8.65 -31.54
CA LYS A 378 -26.04 8.20 -32.92
C LYS A 378 -24.79 7.60 -33.59
N ASP A 379 -23.61 8.16 -33.32
CA ASP A 379 -22.32 7.71 -33.86
C ASP A 379 -21.93 6.29 -33.42
N ARG A 380 -22.18 5.94 -32.15
CA ARG A 380 -21.88 4.60 -31.63
C ARG A 380 -22.85 3.55 -32.14
N TYR A 381 -24.10 3.93 -32.38
CA TYR A 381 -25.06 3.07 -33.07
C TYR A 381 -24.59 2.74 -34.49
N ILE A 382 -24.11 3.73 -35.26
CA ILE A 382 -23.59 3.50 -36.62
C ILE A 382 -22.46 2.47 -36.60
N VAL A 383 -21.54 2.57 -35.63
CA VAL A 383 -20.46 1.59 -35.44
C VAL A 383 -21.03 0.20 -35.13
N LEU A 384 -21.97 0.08 -34.18
CA LEU A 384 -22.58 -1.20 -33.81
C LEU A 384 -23.31 -1.84 -35.01
N ASN A 385 -24.14 -1.08 -35.72
CA ASN A 385 -24.96 -1.60 -36.81
C ASN A 385 -24.08 -2.03 -38.00
N SER A 386 -23.12 -1.20 -38.40
CA SER A 386 -22.22 -1.53 -39.52
C SER A 386 -21.36 -2.76 -39.24
N THR A 387 -20.81 -2.89 -38.03
CA THR A 387 -20.01 -4.05 -37.64
C THR A 387 -20.85 -5.30 -37.38
N TRP A 388 -22.10 -5.16 -36.93
CA TRP A 388 -23.04 -6.28 -36.80
C TRP A 388 -23.36 -6.90 -38.17
N GLU A 389 -23.69 -6.07 -39.16
CA GLU A 389 -23.96 -6.52 -40.52
C GLU A 389 -22.72 -7.16 -41.18
N ALA A 390 -21.52 -6.61 -40.92
CA ALA A 390 -20.28 -7.22 -41.37
C ALA A 390 -20.02 -8.59 -40.69
N ALA A 391 -20.31 -8.71 -39.39
CA ALA A 391 -20.17 -9.96 -38.64
C ALA A 391 -21.15 -11.03 -39.13
N LYS A 392 -22.38 -10.63 -39.48
CA LYS A 392 -23.38 -11.52 -40.07
C LYS A 392 -22.89 -12.12 -41.38
N LYS A 393 -22.34 -11.28 -42.26
CA LYS A 393 -21.72 -11.73 -43.53
C LYS A 393 -20.53 -12.65 -43.29
N LEU A 394 -19.65 -12.33 -42.34
CA LEU A 394 -18.48 -13.16 -42.00
C LEU A 394 -18.89 -14.56 -41.51
N THR A 395 -19.99 -14.65 -40.76
CA THR A 395 -20.44 -15.88 -40.10
C THR A 395 -21.58 -16.59 -40.83
N ASN A 396 -21.98 -16.15 -42.03
CA ASN A 396 -23.15 -16.65 -42.76
C ASN A 396 -24.43 -16.70 -41.89
N ASP A 397 -24.69 -15.63 -41.14
CA ASP A 397 -25.79 -15.49 -40.17
C ASP A 397 -25.77 -16.47 -38.98
N GLN A 398 -24.64 -17.14 -38.73
CA GLN A 398 -24.51 -18.13 -37.65
C GLN A 398 -23.94 -17.57 -36.34
N ILE A 399 -23.95 -16.25 -36.12
CA ILE A 399 -23.43 -15.63 -34.87
C ILE A 399 -24.06 -16.27 -33.63
N GLY A 400 -25.40 -16.37 -33.61
CA GLY A 400 -26.15 -16.95 -32.49
C GLY A 400 -25.75 -18.40 -32.20
N TYR A 401 -25.41 -19.18 -33.22
CA TYR A 401 -24.95 -20.57 -33.07
C TYR A 401 -23.58 -20.63 -32.40
N THR A 402 -22.63 -19.83 -32.87
CA THR A 402 -21.27 -19.78 -32.34
C THR A 402 -21.26 -19.31 -30.89
N VAL A 403 -22.08 -18.31 -30.58
CA VAL A 403 -22.24 -17.77 -29.22
C VAL A 403 -22.88 -18.80 -28.29
N LEU A 404 -24.00 -19.41 -28.71
CA LEU A 404 -24.70 -20.43 -27.92
C LEU A 404 -23.80 -21.65 -27.66
N TYR A 405 -23.05 -22.08 -28.67
CA TYR A 405 -22.11 -23.20 -28.58
C TYR A 405 -21.03 -22.92 -27.53
N SER A 406 -20.44 -21.71 -27.59
CA SER A 406 -19.41 -21.27 -26.64
C SER A 406 -19.95 -21.21 -25.21
N MET A 407 -21.17 -20.70 -25.02
CA MET A 407 -21.83 -20.66 -23.71
C MET A 407 -22.09 -22.05 -23.13
N ILE A 408 -22.65 -22.96 -23.95
CA ILE A 408 -22.95 -24.34 -23.56
C ILE A 408 -21.67 -25.12 -23.22
N ARG A 409 -20.60 -24.93 -24.00
CA ARG A 409 -19.30 -25.56 -23.73
C ARG A 409 -18.76 -25.21 -22.34
N LYS A 410 -19.06 -24.00 -21.82
CA LYS A 410 -18.65 -23.57 -20.48
C LYS A 410 -19.59 -24.03 -19.37
N GLN A 411 -20.87 -24.22 -19.66
CA GLN A 411 -21.84 -24.71 -18.69
C GLN A 411 -22.84 -25.67 -19.38
N PRO A 412 -22.53 -26.98 -19.39
CA PRO A 412 -23.37 -27.98 -20.04
C PRO A 412 -24.79 -28.07 -19.46
N SER A 413 -25.01 -27.64 -18.22
CA SER A 413 -26.37 -27.61 -17.62
C SER A 413 -27.33 -26.65 -18.33
N LEU A 414 -26.84 -25.75 -19.19
CA LEU A 414 -27.70 -24.92 -20.05
C LEU A 414 -28.40 -25.74 -21.15
N LEU A 415 -28.01 -27.01 -21.36
CA LEU A 415 -28.73 -27.94 -22.22
C LEU A 415 -29.98 -28.54 -21.56
N ASP A 416 -30.12 -28.51 -20.25
CA ASP A 416 -31.22 -29.21 -19.58
C ASP A 416 -32.60 -28.70 -20.03
N PRO A 417 -32.82 -27.37 -20.23
CA PRO A 417 -34.05 -26.85 -20.82
C PRO A 417 -34.25 -27.21 -22.31
N LEU A 418 -33.20 -27.65 -23.00
CA LEU A 418 -33.21 -27.99 -24.42
C LEU A 418 -33.57 -29.45 -24.69
N ARG A 419 -33.49 -30.36 -23.71
CA ARG A 419 -33.83 -31.76 -23.91
C ARG A 419 -35.32 -31.95 -24.24
N PRO A 420 -35.68 -32.82 -25.20
CA PRO A 420 -37.06 -33.24 -25.40
C PRO A 420 -37.54 -34.05 -24.19
N PRO A 421 -38.85 -33.96 -23.84
CA PRO A 421 -39.43 -34.65 -22.69
C PRO A 421 -39.40 -36.20 -22.78
N SER A 422 -39.05 -36.76 -23.95
CA SER A 422 -38.87 -38.21 -24.14
C SER A 422 -37.62 -38.79 -23.46
N PHE A 423 -36.76 -37.95 -22.86
CA PHE A 423 -35.65 -38.37 -22.00
C PHE A 423 -35.92 -37.95 -20.54
N ALA A 424 -36.85 -38.63 -19.89
CA ALA A 424 -37.09 -38.53 -18.45
C ALA A 424 -36.03 -39.33 -17.65
N PRO A 425 -35.82 -39.01 -16.36
CA PRO A 425 -34.54 -39.18 -15.67
C PRO A 425 -34.43 -40.55 -15.00
N GLY A 426 -33.68 -41.46 -15.62
CA GLY A 426 -33.30 -42.75 -15.01
C GLY A 426 -31.89 -43.22 -15.36
N GLY A 427 -31.14 -42.47 -16.17
CA GLY A 427 -29.79 -42.84 -16.59
C GLY A 427 -28.80 -41.74 -16.19
N GLU A 428 -28.33 -41.79 -14.95
CA GLU A 428 -27.13 -41.03 -14.59
C GLU A 428 -25.93 -41.57 -15.39
N THR A 429 -25.05 -40.64 -15.76
CA THR A 429 -23.65 -40.88 -16.16
C THR A 429 -23.36 -41.63 -17.47
N HIS A 430 -23.44 -40.95 -18.62
CA HIS A 430 -22.57 -41.31 -19.77
C HIS A 430 -22.00 -40.15 -20.60
N ILE A 431 -22.26 -38.87 -20.27
CA ILE A 431 -21.73 -37.73 -21.07
C ILE A 431 -20.46 -37.11 -20.47
N VAL A 432 -20.11 -37.41 -19.20
CA VAL A 432 -18.91 -36.82 -18.56
C VAL A 432 -17.60 -37.46 -19.07
N THR A 433 -17.64 -38.61 -19.75
CA THR A 433 -16.46 -39.31 -20.30
C THR A 433 -16.27 -39.14 -21.82
N LEU A 434 -16.96 -38.18 -22.47
CA LEU A 434 -16.98 -38.06 -23.94
C LEU A 434 -16.21 -36.83 -24.50
N ILE A 435 -15.26 -36.30 -23.72
CA ILE A 435 -14.39 -35.18 -24.15
C ILE A 435 -13.13 -35.67 -24.89
N GLY A 436 -12.94 -36.99 -25.03
CA GLY A 436 -11.72 -37.60 -25.60
C GLY A 436 -11.83 -38.27 -26.98
N LEU A 437 -12.96 -38.24 -27.68
CA LEU A 437 -13.14 -38.95 -28.97
C LEU A 437 -13.76 -38.06 -30.07
N PRO A 438 -13.48 -38.35 -31.36
CA PRO A 438 -13.42 -37.36 -32.43
C PRO A 438 -14.80 -36.86 -32.86
N VAL A 439 -14.92 -35.52 -32.93
CA VAL A 439 -15.64 -34.60 -33.84
C VAL A 439 -17.02 -35.00 -34.43
N LYS A 440 -17.30 -36.27 -34.76
CA LYS A 440 -18.48 -36.68 -35.54
C LYS A 440 -19.84 -36.57 -34.81
N ARG A 441 -19.92 -36.69 -33.48
CA ARG A 441 -21.21 -36.58 -32.73
C ARG A 441 -21.58 -35.16 -32.28
N SER A 442 -20.66 -34.19 -32.40
CA SER A 442 -20.96 -32.79 -32.05
C SER A 442 -21.91 -32.11 -33.05
N PHE A 443 -22.00 -32.64 -34.27
CA PHE A 443 -22.87 -32.15 -35.34
C PHE A 443 -24.36 -32.51 -35.14
N ASP A 444 -24.67 -33.70 -34.60
CA ASP A 444 -26.07 -34.13 -34.40
C ASP A 444 -26.82 -33.27 -33.37
N PHE A 445 -26.10 -32.69 -32.39
CA PHE A 445 -26.69 -31.79 -31.41
C PHE A 445 -27.01 -30.41 -32.00
N MET A 446 -26.13 -29.88 -32.87
CA MET A 446 -26.33 -28.59 -33.54
C MET A 446 -27.46 -28.64 -34.59
N ALA A 447 -27.83 -29.85 -35.04
CA ALA A 447 -28.95 -30.09 -35.94
C ALA A 447 -30.33 -30.09 -35.25
N GLN A 448 -30.39 -30.03 -33.91
CA GLN A 448 -31.68 -29.99 -33.21
C GLN A 448 -32.41 -28.67 -33.48
N ALA A 449 -33.66 -28.76 -33.95
CA ALA A 449 -34.50 -27.60 -34.28
C ALA A 449 -34.61 -26.58 -33.11
N LYS A 450 -34.63 -27.07 -31.87
CA LYS A 450 -34.67 -26.22 -30.67
C LYS A 450 -33.37 -25.47 -30.39
N TYR A 451 -32.22 -26.07 -30.73
CA TYR A 451 -30.92 -25.38 -30.66
C TYR A 451 -30.88 -24.24 -31.68
N GLN A 452 -31.32 -24.52 -32.91
CA GLN A 452 -31.46 -23.53 -33.98
C GLN A 452 -32.36 -22.37 -33.57
N GLU A 453 -33.51 -22.69 -32.97
CA GLU A 453 -34.45 -21.69 -32.47
C GLU A 453 -33.83 -20.76 -31.42
N ILE A 454 -33.10 -21.29 -30.43
CA ILE A 454 -32.45 -20.47 -29.40
C ILE A 454 -31.31 -19.63 -30.00
N ALA A 455 -30.50 -20.22 -30.88
CA ALA A 455 -29.45 -19.49 -31.58
C ALA A 455 -30.03 -18.29 -32.35
N ASN A 456 -31.12 -18.50 -33.10
CA ASN A 456 -31.81 -17.45 -33.83
C ASN A 456 -32.40 -16.39 -32.89
N ARG A 457 -32.92 -16.77 -31.72
CA ARG A 457 -33.41 -15.83 -30.69
C ARG A 457 -32.30 -14.95 -30.11
N ILE A 458 -31.06 -15.44 -30.01
CA ILE A 458 -29.92 -14.62 -29.56
C ILE A 458 -29.60 -13.55 -30.60
N THR A 459 -29.49 -13.95 -31.87
CA THR A 459 -29.25 -13.02 -32.98
C THR A 459 -30.37 -11.98 -33.08
N SER A 460 -31.63 -12.43 -33.10
CA SER A 460 -32.78 -11.54 -33.25
C SER A 460 -32.95 -10.59 -32.07
N PHE A 461 -32.59 -11.02 -30.85
CA PHE A 461 -32.60 -10.14 -29.69
C PHE A 461 -31.58 -9.00 -29.82
N ILE A 462 -30.37 -9.28 -30.30
CA ILE A 462 -29.37 -8.21 -30.53
C ILE A 462 -29.84 -7.27 -31.65
N GLU A 463 -30.40 -7.80 -32.73
CA GLU A 463 -30.97 -7.01 -33.83
C GLU A 463 -32.13 -6.12 -33.36
N GLU A 464 -33.02 -6.64 -32.51
CA GLU A 464 -34.12 -5.88 -31.91
C GLU A 464 -33.58 -4.70 -31.09
N LEU A 465 -32.55 -4.92 -30.27
CA LEU A 465 -31.94 -3.85 -29.48
C LEU A 465 -31.29 -2.79 -30.36
N LEU A 466 -30.57 -3.21 -31.43
CA LEU A 466 -29.99 -2.29 -32.39
C LEU A 466 -31.08 -1.50 -33.13
N LYS A 467 -32.19 -2.14 -33.51
CA LYS A 467 -33.32 -1.46 -34.14
C LYS A 467 -33.98 -0.44 -33.21
N MET A 468 -34.19 -0.79 -31.94
CA MET A 468 -34.70 0.16 -30.95
C MET A 468 -33.79 1.38 -30.79
N MET A 469 -32.46 1.18 -30.88
CA MET A 469 -31.49 2.28 -30.86
C MET A 469 -31.55 3.14 -32.14
N LEU A 470 -31.77 2.52 -33.31
CA LEU A 470 -31.97 3.23 -34.59
C LEU A 470 -33.22 4.11 -34.56
N ASP A 471 -34.31 3.56 -34.03
CA ASP A 471 -35.62 4.22 -33.93
C ASP A 471 -35.63 5.34 -32.87
N GLY A 472 -34.51 5.57 -32.18
CA GLY A 472 -34.38 6.60 -31.16
C GLY A 472 -35.20 6.30 -29.89
N ALA A 473 -35.47 5.02 -29.60
CA ALA A 473 -36.19 4.65 -28.40
C ALA A 473 -35.45 5.15 -27.15
N PRO A 474 -36.16 5.66 -26.14
CA PRO A 474 -35.52 6.14 -24.92
C PRO A 474 -34.79 4.99 -24.22
N ASP A 475 -33.65 5.29 -23.58
CA ASP A 475 -32.82 4.29 -22.92
C ASP A 475 -33.61 3.44 -21.91
N THR A 476 -34.62 4.02 -21.27
CA THR A 476 -35.52 3.31 -20.35
C THR A 476 -36.26 2.16 -21.02
N CYS A 477 -36.68 2.32 -22.27
CA CYS A 477 -37.33 1.26 -23.05
C CYS A 477 -36.37 0.12 -23.37
N LEU A 478 -35.13 0.46 -23.78
CA LEU A 478 -34.07 -0.51 -24.02
C LEU A 478 -33.72 -1.29 -22.73
N GLN A 479 -33.59 -0.60 -21.60
CA GLN A 479 -33.37 -1.22 -20.28
C GLN A 479 -34.50 -2.18 -19.91
N MET A 480 -35.76 -1.74 -20.03
CA MET A 480 -36.91 -2.57 -19.71
C MET A 480 -36.96 -3.83 -20.58
N ARG A 481 -36.65 -3.71 -21.88
CA ARG A 481 -36.62 -4.85 -22.79
C ARG A 481 -35.56 -5.88 -22.40
N ILE A 482 -34.35 -5.43 -22.04
CA ILE A 482 -33.26 -6.31 -21.62
C ILE A 482 -33.53 -6.92 -20.24
N ARG A 483 -34.05 -6.14 -19.29
CA ARG A 483 -34.45 -6.64 -17.95
C ARG A 483 -35.54 -7.69 -18.06
N ARG A 484 -36.53 -7.50 -18.94
CA ARG A 484 -37.59 -8.50 -19.20
C ARG A 484 -37.00 -9.82 -19.68
N ALA A 485 -35.98 -9.80 -20.57
CA ALA A 485 -35.29 -11.02 -20.99
C ALA A 485 -34.60 -11.73 -19.81
N GLY A 486 -33.94 -10.97 -18.93
CA GLY A 486 -33.36 -11.50 -17.70
C GLY A 486 -34.39 -12.12 -16.74
N ALA A 487 -35.53 -11.44 -16.55
CA ALA A 487 -36.64 -11.94 -15.74
C ALA A 487 -37.24 -13.24 -16.30
N ILE A 488 -37.39 -13.36 -17.62
CA ILE A 488 -37.86 -14.59 -18.29
C ILE A 488 -36.86 -15.74 -18.09
N HIS A 489 -35.55 -15.47 -18.17
CA HIS A 489 -34.55 -16.50 -17.88
C HIS A 489 -34.66 -16.98 -16.43
N HIS A 490 -34.90 -16.06 -15.48
CA HIS A 490 -35.11 -16.41 -14.09
C HIS A 490 -36.37 -17.25 -13.87
N SER A 491 -37.51 -16.86 -14.45
CA SER A 491 -38.77 -17.60 -14.30
C SER A 491 -38.72 -19.00 -14.91
N ARG A 492 -37.85 -19.21 -15.91
CA ARG A 492 -37.57 -20.53 -16.49
C ARG A 492 -36.43 -21.29 -15.80
N ASN A 493 -35.95 -20.81 -14.65
CA ASN A 493 -34.85 -21.39 -13.88
C ASN A 493 -33.53 -21.52 -14.67
N ILE A 494 -33.30 -20.63 -15.64
CA ILE A 494 -32.07 -20.58 -16.45
C ILE A 494 -31.04 -19.71 -15.73
N LYS A 495 -30.14 -20.34 -14.98
CA LYS A 495 -29.07 -19.66 -14.24
C LYS A 495 -27.78 -19.59 -15.06
N ILE A 496 -27.52 -18.41 -15.64
CA ILE A 496 -26.30 -18.13 -16.40
C ILE A 496 -25.19 -17.66 -15.45
N SER A 497 -24.17 -18.50 -15.26
CA SER A 497 -23.04 -18.20 -14.39
C SER A 497 -22.14 -17.06 -14.92
N SER A 498 -21.34 -16.47 -14.04
CA SER A 498 -20.43 -15.38 -14.44
C SER A 498 -19.34 -15.83 -15.42
N THR A 499 -18.97 -17.11 -15.42
CA THR A 499 -18.04 -17.69 -16.40
C THR A 499 -18.67 -17.77 -17.79
N VAL A 500 -19.94 -18.16 -17.89
CA VAL A 500 -20.68 -18.18 -19.16
C VAL A 500 -20.87 -16.78 -19.72
N TRP A 501 -21.19 -15.79 -18.88
CA TRP A 501 -21.29 -14.39 -19.33
C TRP A 501 -19.97 -13.85 -19.89
N LYS A 502 -18.83 -14.27 -19.32
CA LYS A 502 -17.51 -13.91 -19.85
C LYS A 502 -17.28 -14.54 -21.22
N GLU A 503 -17.70 -15.79 -21.40
CA GLU A 503 -17.58 -16.47 -22.69
C GLU A 503 -18.47 -15.85 -23.76
N PHE A 504 -19.73 -15.53 -23.42
CA PHE A 504 -20.64 -14.79 -24.29
C PHE A 504 -19.98 -13.50 -24.81
N LYS A 505 -19.40 -12.72 -23.89
CA LYS A 505 -18.69 -11.48 -24.24
C LYS A 505 -17.44 -11.73 -25.07
N ALA A 506 -16.61 -12.70 -24.69
CA ALA A 506 -15.37 -13.02 -25.40
C ALA A 506 -15.63 -13.52 -26.82
N CYS A 507 -16.66 -14.36 -27.01
CA CYS A 507 -17.07 -14.88 -28.31
C CYS A 507 -17.51 -13.76 -29.25
N LEU A 508 -18.42 -12.88 -28.79
CA LEU A 508 -18.88 -11.74 -29.59
C LEU A 508 -17.72 -10.78 -29.95
N LEU A 509 -16.86 -10.44 -28.99
CA LEU A 509 -15.69 -9.61 -29.25
C LEU A 509 -14.66 -10.28 -30.16
N GLY A 510 -14.56 -11.61 -30.12
CA GLY A 510 -13.74 -12.40 -31.04
C GLY A 510 -14.22 -12.25 -32.48
N ILE A 511 -15.52 -12.49 -32.73
CA ILE A 511 -16.15 -12.35 -34.04
C ILE A 511 -15.97 -10.93 -34.59
N ILE A 512 -16.22 -9.90 -33.76
CA ILE A 512 -16.01 -8.51 -34.16
C ILE A 512 -14.52 -8.24 -34.43
N GLY A 513 -13.61 -8.80 -33.64
CA GLY A 513 -12.18 -8.64 -33.82
C GLY A 513 -11.61 -9.32 -35.07
N GLU A 514 -12.33 -10.27 -35.67
CA GLU A 514 -11.95 -10.97 -36.90
C GLU A 514 -12.45 -10.28 -38.17
N LEU A 515 -13.22 -9.19 -38.05
CA LEU A 515 -13.64 -8.39 -39.19
C LEU A 515 -12.44 -7.76 -39.91
N ASP A 516 -12.51 -7.70 -41.24
CA ASP A 516 -11.55 -6.97 -42.05
C ASP A 516 -11.90 -5.47 -42.00
N TYR A 517 -11.01 -4.68 -41.39
CA TYR A 517 -11.15 -3.23 -41.23
C TYR A 517 -10.37 -2.44 -42.30
N ASP A 518 -9.63 -3.11 -43.19
CA ASP A 518 -8.71 -2.47 -44.14
C ASP A 518 -9.38 -2.20 -45.51
N THR A 519 -10.65 -2.59 -45.69
CA THR A 519 -11.37 -2.37 -46.96
C THR A 519 -11.85 -0.91 -47.13
N PRO A 520 -11.56 -0.26 -48.26
CA PRO A 520 -11.81 1.18 -48.48
C PRO A 520 -13.30 1.57 -48.53
N LYS A 521 -14.24 0.61 -48.62
CA LYS A 521 -15.69 0.88 -48.58
C LYS A 521 -16.23 1.12 -47.15
N VAL A 522 -15.44 0.83 -46.12
CA VAL A 522 -15.81 0.98 -44.69
C VAL A 522 -15.16 2.24 -44.09
N CYS A 523 -14.75 3.19 -44.96
CA CYS A 523 -13.78 4.24 -44.63
C CYS A 523 -14.14 5.19 -43.47
N PHE A 524 -13.06 5.62 -42.82
CA PHE A 524 -12.79 6.81 -42.01
C PHE A 524 -13.15 6.80 -40.51
N LEU A 525 -14.25 6.16 -40.08
CA LEU A 525 -14.63 6.16 -38.64
C LEU A 525 -14.45 4.82 -37.91
N LEU A 526 -14.25 3.72 -38.65
CA LEU A 526 -14.31 2.38 -38.09
C LEU A 526 -12.92 1.80 -37.77
N LYS A 527 -12.21 2.38 -36.79
CA LYS A 527 -11.01 1.73 -36.26
C LYS A 527 -11.40 0.49 -35.45
N ARG A 528 -10.70 -0.62 -35.65
CA ARG A 528 -10.84 -1.87 -34.87
C ARG A 528 -10.96 -1.62 -33.37
N ASP A 529 -10.12 -0.74 -32.84
CA ASP A 529 -10.13 -0.39 -31.40
C ASP A 529 -11.44 0.26 -30.96
N ILE A 530 -12.00 1.16 -31.77
CA ILE A 530 -13.27 1.85 -31.49
C ILE A 530 -14.42 0.84 -31.56
N ALA A 531 -14.45 -0.01 -32.59
CA ALA A 531 -15.46 -1.06 -32.71
C ALA A 531 -15.46 -2.00 -31.49
N LEU A 532 -14.29 -2.49 -31.10
CA LEU A 532 -14.14 -3.36 -29.93
C LEU A 532 -14.52 -2.65 -28.62
N GLU A 533 -14.20 -1.37 -28.47
CA GLU A 533 -14.60 -0.58 -27.31
C GLU A 533 -16.13 -0.43 -27.23
N VAL A 534 -16.77 -0.05 -28.33
CA VAL A 534 -18.21 0.16 -28.41
C VAL A 534 -18.96 -1.14 -28.16
N TRP A 535 -18.54 -2.26 -28.78
CA TRP A 535 -19.11 -3.58 -28.52
C TRP A 535 -18.88 -4.05 -27.09
N SER A 536 -17.69 -3.83 -26.53
CA SER A 536 -17.40 -4.20 -25.15
C SER A 536 -18.32 -3.47 -24.16
N SER A 537 -18.60 -2.19 -24.42
CA SER A 537 -19.56 -1.40 -23.65
C SER A 537 -20.99 -1.92 -23.82
N PHE A 538 -21.44 -2.12 -25.07
CA PHE A 538 -22.79 -2.59 -25.39
C PHE A 538 -23.09 -3.98 -24.80
N ILE A 539 -22.18 -4.94 -24.95
CA ILE A 539 -22.35 -6.29 -24.37
C ILE A 539 -22.38 -6.21 -22.84
N SER A 540 -21.53 -5.39 -22.23
CA SER A 540 -21.52 -5.22 -20.77
C SER A 540 -22.81 -4.60 -20.26
N TYR A 541 -23.40 -3.68 -21.03
CA TYR A 541 -24.71 -3.10 -20.77
C TYR A 541 -25.81 -4.17 -20.80
N ILE A 542 -25.86 -5.02 -21.85
CA ILE A 542 -26.81 -6.13 -21.93
C ILE A 542 -26.69 -7.06 -20.71
N ILE A 543 -25.48 -7.54 -20.40
CA ILE A 543 -25.25 -8.45 -19.28
C ILE A 543 -25.70 -7.83 -17.95
N ARG A 544 -25.44 -6.53 -17.75
CA ARG A 544 -25.82 -5.81 -16.54
C ARG A 544 -27.34 -5.73 -16.41
N GLU A 545 -28.04 -5.24 -17.43
CA GLU A 545 -29.48 -5.07 -17.38
C GLU A 545 -30.21 -6.43 -17.29
N MET A 546 -29.70 -7.49 -17.92
CA MET A 546 -30.25 -8.84 -17.75
C MET A 546 -30.13 -9.31 -16.29
N LYS A 547 -28.98 -9.10 -15.65
CA LYS A 547 -28.80 -9.44 -14.23
C LYS A 547 -29.72 -8.62 -13.32
N LEU A 548 -29.90 -7.33 -13.60
CA LEU A 548 -30.84 -6.49 -12.85
C LEU A 548 -32.28 -6.98 -12.99
N GLY A 549 -32.67 -7.50 -14.16
CA GLY A 549 -33.96 -8.16 -14.35
C GLY A 549 -34.16 -9.37 -13.44
N VAL A 550 -33.12 -10.19 -13.26
CA VAL A 550 -33.13 -11.33 -12.32
C VAL A 550 -33.30 -10.83 -10.87
N PHE A 551 -32.52 -9.84 -10.45
CA PHE A 551 -32.59 -9.28 -9.08
C PHE A 551 -33.96 -8.66 -8.77
N ALA A 552 -34.61 -8.03 -9.76
CA ALA A 552 -35.94 -7.48 -9.58
C ALA A 552 -36.98 -8.57 -9.24
N CYS A 553 -36.87 -9.75 -9.86
CA CYS A 553 -37.74 -10.89 -9.54
C CYS A 553 -37.50 -11.43 -8.12
N ASP A 554 -36.25 -11.47 -7.65
CA ASP A 554 -35.91 -11.92 -6.29
C ASP A 554 -36.41 -10.95 -5.20
N SER A 555 -36.50 -9.66 -5.53
CA SER A 555 -36.86 -8.61 -4.56
C SER A 555 -38.37 -8.39 -4.41
N PHE A 556 -39.17 -8.77 -5.42
CA PHE A 556 -40.61 -8.45 -5.47
C PHE A 556 -41.54 -9.68 -5.54
N GLY A 557 -41.00 -10.91 -5.46
CA GLY A 557 -41.79 -12.13 -5.61
C GLY A 557 -42.28 -12.33 -7.06
N PRO A 558 -42.87 -13.49 -7.39
CA PRO A 558 -43.31 -13.79 -8.75
C PRO A 558 -44.46 -12.87 -9.16
N VAL A 559 -44.17 -11.90 -10.03
CA VAL A 559 -45.20 -11.14 -10.75
C VAL A 559 -45.83 -12.09 -11.76
N SER A 560 -47.14 -12.35 -11.59
CA SER A 560 -47.96 -13.07 -12.56
C SER A 560 -47.91 -12.33 -13.90
N VAL A 561 -47.24 -12.93 -14.88
CA VAL A 561 -47.21 -12.43 -16.26
C VAL A 561 -48.53 -12.85 -16.91
N GLY A 562 -49.45 -11.90 -17.08
CA GLY A 562 -50.57 -12.05 -18.01
C GLY A 562 -50.04 -12.25 -19.42
N SER A 563 -50.65 -13.23 -20.11
CA SER A 563 -50.36 -13.78 -21.44
C SER A 563 -49.86 -12.80 -22.50
#